data_AF-A0A2V8UEB3-F1
#
_entry.id   AF-A0A2V8UEB3-F1
#
_cell.length_a   1.000
_cell.length_b   1.000
_cell.length_c   1.000
_cell.angle_alpha   90.00
_cell.angle_beta   90.00
_cell.angle_gamma   90.00
#
_symmetry.space_group_name_H-M   'P 1'
#
loop_
_entity.id
_entity.type
_entity.pdbx_description
1 polymer ?
#
loop_
_entity_poly.entity_id
_entity_poly.type
_entity_poly.pdbx_seq_one_letter_code
_entity_poly.pdbx_strand_id
1 'polypeptide(L)'
;MTLTIDIPDEQTVALAAKARAHGLSTEQYVRLVLEHDLVPEWLQKSWESSRQAGLDQLSADEIEAEIAAARKARRESRPQSGA
;
A
#
# COMPACT_ATOMS: atom_id res chain seq x y z
N MET A 1 17.45 8.65 -9.11
CA MET A 1 16.59 9.83 -9.22
C MET A 1 16.86 10.73 -8.03
N THR A 2 16.87 12.05 -8.25
CA THR A 2 17.17 13.04 -7.21
C THR A 2 15.94 13.93 -7.05
N LEU A 3 15.40 14.01 -5.83
CA LEU A 3 14.30 14.89 -5.47
C LEU A 3 14.86 16.01 -4.60
N THR A 4 14.65 17.26 -5.00
CA THR A 4 15.05 18.44 -4.21
C THR A 4 13.82 18.97 -3.48
N ILE A 5 13.95 19.21 -2.18
CA ILE A 5 12.86 19.69 -1.31
C ILE A 5 13.39 20.92 -0.58
N ASP A 6 12.71 22.05 -0.73
CA ASP A 6 13.03 23.27 -0.01
C ASP A 6 12.43 23.21 1.38
N ILE A 7 13.29 23.26 2.40
CA ILE A 7 12.90 23.19 3.81
C ILE A 7 13.47 24.42 4.51
N PRO A 8 12.66 25.18 5.27
CA PRO A 8 13.15 26.32 6.05
C PRO A 8 14.26 25.91 7.01
N ASP A 9 15.27 26.77 7.18
CA ASP A 9 16.47 26.48 7.99
C ASP A 9 16.13 26.03 9.42
N GLU A 10 15.11 26.65 10.02
CA GLU A 10 14.59 26.30 11.35
C GLU A 10 14.09 24.83 11.43
N GLN A 11 13.51 24.32 10.34
CA GLN A 11 13.01 22.96 10.25
C GLN A 11 14.12 21.97 9.88
N THR A 12 15.17 22.41 9.18
CA THR A 12 16.35 21.60 8.86
C THR A 12 17.07 21.12 10.13
N VAL A 13 17.16 21.97 11.17
CA VAL A 13 17.73 21.59 12.47
C VAL A 13 16.88 20.52 13.15
N ALA A 14 15.56 20.70 13.18
CA ALA A 14 14.64 19.74 13.77
C ALA A 14 14.67 18.38 13.03
N LEU A 15 14.76 18.41 11.69
CA LEU A 15 14.88 17.22 10.86
C LEU A 15 16.19 16.46 11.12
N ALA A 16 17.32 17.15 11.21
CA ALA A 16 18.60 16.55 11.55
C ALA A 16 18.60 15.94 12.96
N ALA A 17 17.95 16.59 13.93
CA ALA A 17 17.79 16.06 15.28
C ALA A 17 16.97 14.77 15.29
N LYS A 18 15.86 14.73 14.53
CA LYS A 18 15.05 13.50 14.36
C LYS A 18 15.86 12.38 13.71
N ALA A 19 16.58 12.66 12.62
CA ALA A 19 17.40 11.67 11.95
C ALA A 19 18.42 11.02 12.90
N ARG A 20 19.12 11.85 13.69
CA ARG A 20 20.08 11.38 14.71
C ARG A 20 19.43 10.54 15.80
N ALA A 21 18.22 10.89 16.26
CA ALA A 21 17.48 10.10 17.24
C ALA A 21 17.14 8.69 16.72
N HIS A 22 16.99 8.54 15.39
CA HIS A 22 16.81 7.26 14.72
C HIS A 22 18.13 6.59 14.28
N GLY A 23 19.29 7.19 14.56
CA GLY A 23 20.60 6.69 14.14
C GLY A 23 20.86 6.76 12.63
N LEU A 24 20.11 7.61 11.92
CA LEU A 24 20.15 7.75 10.46
C LEU A 24 20.75 9.09 10.03
N SER A 25 21.22 9.18 8.78
CA SER A 25 21.50 10.47 8.15
C SER A 25 20.19 11.22 7.88
N THR A 26 20.27 12.55 7.74
CA THR A 26 19.10 13.38 7.39
C THR A 26 18.42 12.88 6.11
N GLU A 27 19.21 12.52 5.09
CA GLU A 27 18.71 12.02 3.81
C GLU A 27 18.02 10.66 3.95
N GLN A 28 18.59 9.75 4.75
CA GLN A 28 17.99 8.44 5.03
C GLN A 28 16.67 8.60 5.78
N TYR A 29 16.62 9.52 6.75
CA TYR A 29 15.41 9.80 7.50
C TYR A 29 14.31 10.42 6.62
N VAL A 30 14.66 11.39 5.75
CA VAL A 30 13.72 11.95 4.77
C VAL A 30 13.18 10.87 3.85
N ARG A 31 14.04 9.98 3.34
CA ARG A 31 13.61 8.87 2.49
C ARG A 31 12.63 7.96 3.23
N LEU A 32 12.93 7.59 4.47
CA LEU A 32 12.05 6.75 5.28
C LEU A 32 10.66 7.37 5.47
N VAL A 33 10.62 8.67 5.80
CA VAL A 33 9.35 9.40 5.97
C VAL A 33 8.57 9.46 4.65
N LEU A 34 9.24 9.78 3.54
CA LEU A 34 8.62 9.81 2.22
C LEU A 34 8.14 8.43 1.76
N GLU A 35 8.89 7.37 2.00
CA GLU A 35 8.49 6.01 1.69
C GLU A 35 7.23 5.61 2.47
N HIS A 36 7.15 5.98 3.75
CA HIS A 36 5.96 5.72 4.57
C HIS A 36 4.74 6.53 4.12
N ASP A 37 4.92 7.80 3.74
CA ASP A 37 3.83 8.64 3.22
C ASP A 37 3.34 8.17 1.84
N LEU A 38 4.25 7.72 0.97
CA LEU A 38 3.91 7.25 -0.38
C LEU A 38 3.34 5.83 -0.38
N VAL A 39 3.79 4.96 0.52
CA VAL A 39 3.34 3.58 0.64
C VAL A 39 2.97 3.30 2.10
N PRO A 40 1.73 3.61 2.52
CA PRO A 40 1.27 3.34 3.86
C PRO A 40 1.42 1.87 4.23
N GLU A 41 1.68 1.59 5.50
CA GLU A 41 1.91 0.22 6.01
C GLU A 41 0.77 -0.75 5.65
N TRP A 42 -0.49 -0.28 5.71
CA TRP A 42 -1.66 -1.11 5.36
C TRP A 42 -1.62 -1.56 3.89
N LEU A 43 -1.15 -0.70 2.98
CA LEU A 43 -1.05 -1.00 1.56
C LEU A 43 0.08 -2.00 1.30
N GLN A 44 1.21 -1.82 1.98
CA GLN A 44 2.34 -2.74 1.91
C GLN A 44 1.95 -4.16 2.38
N LYS A 45 1.28 -4.26 3.53
CA LYS A 45 0.75 -5.53 4.07
C LYS A 45 -0.30 -6.16 3.14
N SER A 46 -1.20 -5.35 2.59
CA SER A 46 -2.23 -5.83 1.66
C SER A 46 -1.61 -6.42 0.38
N TRP A 47 -0.61 -5.75 -0.19
CA TRP A 47 0.11 -6.26 -1.36
C TRP A 47 0.92 -7.52 -1.06
N GLU A 48 1.60 -7.58 0.09
CA GLU A 48 2.35 -8.76 0.48
C GLU A 48 1.44 -9.98 0.67
N SER A 49 0.31 -9.79 1.37
CA SER A 49 -0.70 -10.86 1.54
C SER A 49 -1.28 -11.31 0.21
N SER A 50 -1.53 -10.38 -0.72
CA SER A 50 -2.04 -10.71 -2.06
C SER A 50 -1.02 -11.51 -2.87
N ARG A 51 0.27 -11.14 -2.79
CA ARG A 51 1.38 -11.89 -3.40
C ARG A 51 1.53 -13.30 -2.83
N GLN A 52 1.45 -13.44 -1.51
CA GLN A 52 1.50 -14.75 -0.86
C GLN A 52 0.33 -15.65 -1.29
N ALA A 53 -0.84 -15.06 -1.56
CA ALA A 53 -2.00 -15.75 -2.10
C ALA A 53 -1.92 -16.00 -3.63
N GLY A 54 -0.84 -15.57 -4.30
CA GLY A 54 -0.64 -15.73 -5.74
C GLY A 54 -1.57 -14.85 -6.60
N LEU A 55 -2.24 -13.87 -6.00
CA LEU A 55 -3.21 -13.02 -6.69
C LEU A 55 -2.55 -12.06 -7.69
N ASP A 56 -1.24 -11.83 -7.57
CA ASP A 56 -0.43 -11.05 -8.50
C ASP A 56 -0.12 -11.78 -9.82
N GLN A 57 -0.39 -13.09 -9.87
CA GLN A 57 -0.08 -13.95 -11.02
C GLN A 57 -1.32 -14.32 -11.84
N LEU A 58 -2.51 -13.93 -11.37
CA LEU A 58 -3.76 -14.22 -12.07
C LEU A 58 -3.84 -13.44 -13.38
N SER A 59 -4.21 -14.15 -14.44
CA SER A 59 -4.58 -13.54 -15.71
C SER A 59 -5.95 -12.84 -15.60
N ALA A 60 -6.21 -11.92 -16.54
CA ALA A 60 -7.50 -11.25 -16.61
C ALA A 60 -8.67 -12.24 -16.76
N ASP A 61 -8.48 -13.30 -17.54
CA ASP A 61 -9.50 -14.32 -17.79
C ASP A 61 -9.83 -15.12 -16.52
N GLU A 62 -8.83 -15.48 -15.72
CA GLU A 62 -9.02 -16.17 -14.44
C GLU A 62 -9.77 -15.31 -13.43
N ILE A 63 -9.44 -14.01 -13.37
CA ILE A 63 -10.14 -13.05 -12.52
C ILE A 63 -11.61 -12.94 -12.94
N GLU A 64 -11.87 -12.85 -14.25
CA GLU A 64 -13.23 -12.71 -14.75
C GLU A 64 -14.07 -13.98 -14.51
N ALA A 65 -13.48 -15.16 -14.67
CA ALA A 65 -14.13 -16.43 -14.36
C ALA A 65 -14.52 -16.54 -12.88
N GLU A 66 -13.61 -16.19 -11.96
CA GLU A 66 -13.86 -16.21 -10.52
C GLU A 66 -14.96 -15.19 -10.12
N ILE A 67 -14.91 -13.98 -10.68
CA ILE A 67 -15.95 -12.96 -10.45
C ILE A 67 -17.32 -13.45 -10.96
N ALA A 68 -17.37 -14.08 -12.14
CA ALA A 68 -18.60 -14.63 -12.69
C ALA A 68 -19.18 -15.75 -11.83
N ALA A 69 -18.33 -16.67 -11.35
CA ALA A 69 -18.71 -17.73 -10.43
C ALA A 69 -19.26 -17.18 -9.11
N ALA A 70 -18.56 -16.23 -8.49
CA ALA A 70 -18.99 -15.59 -7.25
C ALA A 70 -20.32 -14.83 -7.42
N ARG A 71 -20.52 -14.14 -8.55
CA ARG A 71 -21.79 -13.45 -8.87
C ARG A 71 -22.93 -14.45 -9.04
N LYS A 72 -22.70 -15.58 -9.71
CA LYS A 72 -23.69 -16.65 -9.87
C LYS A 72 -24.09 -17.24 -8.52
N ALA A 73 -23.11 -17.61 -7.70
CA ALA A 73 -23.35 -18.14 -6.36
C ALA A 73 -24.17 -17.17 -5.48
N ARG A 74 -23.89 -15.87 -5.54
CA ARG A 74 -24.68 -14.83 -4.83
C ARG A 74 -26.13 -14.75 -5.31
N ARG A 75 -26.40 -14.97 -6.60
CA ARG A 75 -27.78 -14.99 -7.13
C ARG A 75 -28.54 -16.22 -6.68
N GLU A 76 -27.89 -17.37 -6.65
CA GLU A 76 -28.48 -18.64 -6.25
C GLU A 76 -28.70 -18.74 -4.73
N SER A 77 -27.82 -18.11 -3.93
CA SER A 77 -27.92 -18.06 -2.47
C SER A 77 -28.83 -16.96 -1.93
N ARG A 78 -29.24 -15.99 -2.76
CA ARG A 78 -30.30 -15.05 -2.38
C ARG A 78 -31.60 -15.84 -2.31
N PRO A 79 -32.21 -16.07 -1.13
CA PRO A 79 -33.52 -16.68 -1.08
C PRO A 79 -34.44 -15.82 -1.95
N GLN A 80 -35.21 -16.44 -2.83
CA GLN A 80 -36.34 -15.78 -3.44
C GLN A 80 -37.21 -15.29 -2.28
N SER A 81 -37.05 -14.02 -1.89
CA SER A 81 -38.04 -13.31 -1.09
C SER A 81 -39.24 -13.24 -2.02
N GLY A 82 -40.06 -14.29 -1.95
CA GLY A 82 -41.19 -14.51 -2.82
C GLY A 82 -42.42 -13.74 -2.37
N ALA A 83 -43.42 -13.84 -3.25
CA ALA A 83 -44.77 -13.31 -3.22
C ALA A 83 -44.91 -11.83 -3.63
#